data_AF-A0A0F5LGV4-F1
#
_entry.id   AF-A0A0F5LGV4-F1
#
_cell.length_a   1.000
_cell.length_b   1.000
_cell.length_c   1.000
_cell.angle_alpha   90.00
_cell.angle_beta   90.00
_cell.angle_gamma   90.00
#
_symmetry.space_group_name_H-M   'P 1'
#
loop_
_entity.id
_entity.type
_entity.pdbx_description
1 polymer ?
#
loop_
_entity_poly.entity_id
_entity_poly.type
_entity_poly.pdbx_seq_one_letter_code
_entity_poly.pdbx_strand_id
1 'polypeptide(L)'
;MSAADDIYEMKSLCEQIAGRLATSSSDKDRVTAIYEALKAKVTWNRAFEFLKGKARRIDSWEKDLARAKLQELKRLERERQALQHVAWLQSIRSQAEEAGSDMDRADLAAVERVLSRIGVLDRPLGNPDAAFTDADERADQSTDWGH
;
A
#
# COMPACT_ATOMS: atom_id res chain seq x y z
N MET A 1 11.68 -18.36 22.76
CA MET A 1 10.28 -17.95 22.60
C MET A 1 9.42 -19.08 23.10
N SER A 2 8.45 -18.79 23.98
CA SER A 2 7.49 -19.79 24.45
C SER A 2 6.34 -19.92 23.44
N ALA A 3 5.64 -21.05 23.45
CA ALA A 3 4.45 -21.23 22.62
C ALA A 3 3.36 -20.18 22.92
N ALA A 4 3.30 -19.67 24.15
CA ALA A 4 2.39 -18.60 24.53
C ALA A 4 2.75 -17.26 23.85
N ASP A 5 4.04 -16.94 23.75
CA ASP A 5 4.52 -15.75 23.05
C ASP A 5 4.18 -15.82 21.55
N ASP A 6 4.34 -16.99 20.94
CA ASP A 6 4.04 -17.19 19.52
C ASP A 6 2.53 -17.03 19.23
N ILE A 7 1.67 -17.54 20.12
CA ILE A 7 0.21 -17.37 20.01
C ILE A 7 -0.17 -15.91 20.16
N TYR A 8 0.42 -15.21 21.14
CA TYR A 8 0.16 -13.79 21.37
C TYR A 8 0.60 -12.94 20.17
N GLU A 9 1.81 -13.18 19.66
CA GLU A 9 2.34 -12.51 18.47
C GLU A 9 1.43 -12.73 17.28
N MET A 10 1.05 -13.98 16.99
CA MET A 10 0.19 -14.32 15.86
C MET A 10 -1.17 -13.65 15.98
N LYS A 11 -1.77 -13.66 17.17
CA LYS A 11 -3.03 -12.95 17.44
C LYS A 11 -2.90 -11.46 17.14
N SER A 12 -1.83 -10.81 17.63
CA SER A 12 -1.58 -9.38 17.38
C SER A 12 -1.41 -9.06 15.90
N LEU A 13 -0.69 -9.90 15.14
CA LEU A 13 -0.55 -9.76 13.70
C LEU A 13 -1.91 -9.86 13.00
N CYS A 14 -2.70 -10.88 13.34
CA CYS A 14 -4.04 -11.08 12.79
C CYS A 14 -5.01 -9.95 13.14
N GLU A 15 -4.94 -9.38 14.34
CA GLU A 15 -5.73 -8.21 14.73
C GLU A 15 -5.37 -6.99 13.89
N GLN A 16 -4.08 -6.75 13.63
CA GLN A 16 -3.62 -5.65 12.78
C GLN A 16 -4.00 -5.83 11.30
N ILE A 17 -3.98 -7.06 10.79
CA ILE A 17 -4.43 -7.38 9.43
C ILE A 17 -5.94 -7.15 9.33
N ALA A 18 -6.72 -7.69 10.27
CA ALA A 18 -8.17 -7.53 10.29
C ALA A 18 -8.56 -6.05 10.43
N GLY A 19 -7.87 -5.28 11.26
CA GLY A 19 -8.12 -3.84 11.41
C GLY A 19 -7.91 -3.03 10.13
N ARG A 20 -7.15 -3.54 9.16
CA ARG A 20 -6.92 -2.88 7.87
C ARG A 20 -7.85 -3.35 6.76
N LEU A 21 -8.28 -4.60 6.80
CA LEU A 21 -8.97 -5.26 5.68
C LEU A 21 -10.44 -5.58 5.95
N ALA A 22 -10.84 -5.69 7.22
CA ALA A 22 -12.21 -6.05 7.55
C ALA A 22 -13.17 -4.89 7.22
N THR A 23 -14.31 -5.23 6.64
CA THR A 23 -15.39 -4.29 6.32
C THR A 23 -16.13 -3.81 7.59
N SER A 24 -16.11 -4.61 8.65
CA SER A 24 -16.72 -4.29 9.93
C SER A 24 -15.95 -4.89 11.11
N SER A 25 -16.36 -4.54 12.33
CA SER A 25 -15.82 -5.11 13.56
C SER A 25 -16.35 -6.52 13.87
N SER A 26 -17.27 -7.06 13.05
CA SER A 26 -17.82 -8.40 13.24
C SER A 26 -16.72 -9.46 13.14
N ASP A 27 -16.80 -10.48 14.00
CA ASP A 27 -15.81 -11.57 13.96
C ASP A 27 -15.78 -12.27 12.60
N LYS A 28 -16.94 -12.43 11.95
CA LYS A 28 -17.04 -13.08 10.64
C LYS A 28 -16.24 -12.32 9.58
N ASP A 29 -16.37 -11.00 9.53
CA ASP A 29 -15.67 -10.17 8.55
C ASP A 29 -14.17 -10.10 8.84
N ARG A 30 -13.80 -10.03 10.13
CA ARG A 30 -12.39 -10.05 10.57
C ARG A 30 -11.69 -11.36 10.22
N VAL A 31 -12.36 -12.50 10.44
CA VAL A 31 -11.82 -13.82 10.05
C VAL A 31 -11.74 -13.95 8.54
N THR A 32 -12.76 -13.49 7.82
CA THR A 32 -12.76 -13.50 6.35
C THR A 32 -11.61 -12.67 5.80
N ALA A 33 -11.35 -11.50 6.36
CA ALA A 33 -10.22 -10.65 5.99
C ALA A 33 -8.86 -11.35 6.21
N ILE A 34 -8.66 -12.00 7.37
CA ILE A 34 -7.44 -12.78 7.65
C ILE A 34 -7.32 -13.97 6.69
N TYR A 35 -8.41 -14.70 6.48
CA TYR A 35 -8.45 -15.85 5.59
C TYR A 35 -8.08 -15.44 4.17
N GLU A 36 -8.73 -14.43 3.59
CA GLU A 36 -8.41 -13.95 2.24
C GLU A 36 -6.98 -13.39 2.15
N ALA A 37 -6.46 -12.77 3.22
CA ALA A 37 -5.10 -12.28 3.26
C ALA A 37 -4.03 -13.38 3.27
N LEU A 38 -4.35 -14.57 3.82
CA LEU A 38 -3.42 -15.69 4.03
C LEU A 38 -3.80 -16.97 3.25
N LYS A 39 -4.82 -16.88 2.40
CA LYS A 39 -5.58 -18.00 1.80
C LYS A 39 -4.76 -19.09 1.14
N ALA A 40 -3.58 -18.75 0.63
CA ALA A 40 -2.69 -19.70 -0.02
C ALA A 40 -2.23 -20.86 0.90
N LYS A 41 -2.25 -20.66 2.22
CA LYS A 41 -1.72 -21.66 3.17
C LYS A 41 -2.56 -21.85 4.45
N VAL A 42 -3.62 -21.07 4.64
CA VAL A 42 -4.38 -21.04 5.91
C VAL A 42 -5.86 -21.27 5.63
N THR A 43 -6.48 -22.21 6.35
CA THR A 43 -7.92 -22.48 6.27
C THR A 43 -8.72 -21.43 7.05
N TRP A 44 -10.01 -21.30 6.76
CA TRP A 44 -10.87 -20.35 7.48
C TRP A 44 -10.90 -20.63 8.99
N ASN A 45 -11.00 -21.90 9.41
CA ASN A 45 -10.96 -22.28 10.83
C ASN A 45 -9.62 -21.91 11.47
N ARG A 46 -8.51 -22.08 10.75
CA ARG A 46 -7.18 -21.71 11.24
C ARG A 46 -7.05 -20.20 11.42
N ALA A 47 -7.60 -19.40 10.51
CA ALA A 47 -7.70 -17.95 10.64
C ALA A 47 -8.55 -17.54 11.86
N PHE A 48 -9.65 -18.25 12.14
CA PHE A 48 -10.46 -18.04 13.34
C PHE A 48 -9.68 -18.34 14.63
N GLU A 49 -8.92 -19.44 14.67
CA GLU A 49 -8.07 -19.78 15.80
C GLU A 49 -7.01 -18.69 16.08
N PHE A 50 -6.38 -18.16 15.03
CA PHE A 50 -5.40 -17.08 15.17
C PHE A 50 -6.03 -15.81 15.73
N LEU A 51 -7.17 -15.38 15.18
CA LEU A 51 -7.87 -14.19 15.66
C LEU A 51 -8.26 -14.31 17.14
N LYS A 52 -8.72 -15.50 17.56
CA LYS A 52 -9.14 -15.74 18.95
C LYS A 52 -8.01 -16.11 19.89
N GLY A 53 -6.77 -16.31 19.40
CA GLY A 53 -5.66 -16.82 20.19
C GLY A 53 -5.91 -18.23 20.74
N LYS A 54 -6.69 -19.05 20.03
CA LYS A 54 -7.06 -20.42 20.44
C LYS A 54 -6.18 -21.50 19.81
N ALA A 55 -5.28 -21.12 18.92
CA ALA A 55 -4.35 -22.06 18.31
C ALA A 55 -3.43 -22.67 19.39
N ARG A 56 -3.31 -24.00 19.42
CA ARG A 56 -2.44 -24.70 20.38
C ARG A 56 -0.95 -24.52 20.09
N ARG A 57 -0.63 -24.35 18.82
CA ARG A 57 0.71 -24.18 18.27
C ARG A 57 0.62 -23.29 17.04
N ILE A 58 1.62 -22.44 16.87
CA ILE A 58 1.84 -21.64 15.66
C ILE A 58 3.14 -22.11 15.04
N ASP A 59 3.12 -22.43 13.75
CA ASP A 59 4.33 -22.75 13.02
C ASP A 59 5.07 -21.47 12.62
N SER A 60 6.40 -21.53 12.54
CA SER A 60 7.22 -20.37 12.17
C SER A 60 6.80 -19.75 10.84
N TRP A 61 6.50 -20.58 9.83
CA TRP A 61 6.07 -20.12 8.52
C TRP A 61 4.72 -19.39 8.54
N GLU A 62 3.82 -19.72 9.48
CA GLU A 62 2.53 -19.04 9.64
C GLU A 62 2.76 -17.59 10.10
N LYS A 63 3.70 -17.41 11.05
CA LYS A 63 4.10 -16.08 11.53
C LYS A 63 4.79 -15.27 10.45
N ASP A 64 5.73 -15.87 9.72
CA ASP A 64 6.47 -15.17 8.67
C ASP A 64 5.54 -14.73 7.53
N LEU A 65 4.56 -15.57 7.18
CA LEU A 65 3.51 -15.20 6.23
C LEU A 65 2.67 -14.02 6.73
N ALA A 66 2.23 -14.04 7.99
CA ALA A 66 1.46 -12.95 8.57
C ALA A 66 2.26 -11.65 8.67
N ARG A 67 3.55 -11.72 9.05
CA ARG A 67 4.47 -10.57 9.07
C ARG A 67 4.66 -9.97 7.67
N ALA A 68 4.96 -10.80 6.68
CA ALA A 68 5.12 -10.36 5.29
C ALA A 68 3.85 -9.68 4.77
N LYS A 69 2.68 -10.27 5.04
CA LYS A 69 1.40 -9.70 4.62
C LYS A 69 1.11 -8.36 5.32
N LEU A 70 1.41 -8.25 6.61
CA LEU A 70 1.23 -6.99 7.34
C LEU A 70 2.17 -5.89 6.83
N GLN A 71 3.42 -6.22 6.54
CA GLN A 71 4.37 -5.27 5.95
C GLN A 71 3.89 -4.77 4.58
N GLU A 72 3.37 -5.68 3.76
CA GLU A 72 2.79 -5.33 2.46
C GLU A 72 1.57 -4.39 2.61
N LEU A 73 0.66 -4.70 3.52
CA LEU A 73 -0.48 -3.81 3.79
C LEU A 73 -0.04 -2.41 4.27
N LYS A 74 0.98 -2.34 5.12
CA LYS A 74 1.56 -1.05 5.57
C LYS A 74 2.27 -0.31 4.44
N ARG A 75 2.87 -1.01 3.47
CA ARG A 75 3.46 -0.40 2.28
C ARG A 75 2.38 0.22 1.39
N LEU A 76 1.35 -0.55 1.05
CA LEU A 76 0.22 -0.08 0.24
C LEU A 76 -0.54 1.09 0.90
N GLU A 77 -0.69 1.06 2.22
CA GLU A 77 -1.31 2.15 2.98
C GLU A 77 -0.48 3.45 2.86
N ARG A 78 0.84 3.37 2.99
CA ARG A 78 1.74 4.52 2.82
C ARG A 78 1.71 5.06 1.39
N GLU A 79 1.71 4.18 0.39
CA GLU A 79 1.62 4.56 -1.03
C GLU A 79 0.30 5.28 -1.32
N ARG A 80 -0.81 4.77 -0.80
CA ARG A 80 -2.12 5.41 -0.94
C ARG A 80 -2.14 6.80 -0.28
N GLN A 81 -1.59 6.93 0.93
CA GLN A 81 -1.52 8.22 1.63
C GLN A 81 -0.64 9.22 0.88
N ALA A 82 0.49 8.75 0.33
CA ALA A 82 1.38 9.54 -0.51
C ALA A 82 0.66 10.09 -1.74
N LEU A 83 -0.07 9.23 -2.47
CA LEU A 83 -0.85 9.63 -3.64
C LEU A 83 -1.97 10.62 -3.29
N GLN A 84 -2.69 10.39 -2.18
CA GLN A 84 -3.71 11.32 -1.70
C GLN A 84 -3.13 12.69 -1.34
N HIS A 85 -1.95 12.71 -0.72
CA HIS A 85 -1.26 13.94 -0.37
C HIS A 85 -0.79 14.71 -1.62
N VAL A 86 -0.27 14.01 -2.63
CA VAL A 86 0.07 14.61 -3.93
C VAL A 86 -1.15 15.22 -4.61
N ALA A 87 -2.27 14.48 -4.66
CA ALA A 87 -3.52 14.99 -5.22
C ALA A 87 -4.04 16.23 -4.48
N TRP A 88 -3.92 16.24 -3.15
CA TRP A 88 -4.28 17.41 -2.32
C TRP A 88 -3.40 18.62 -2.64
N LEU A 89 -2.08 18.46 -2.78
CA LEU A 89 -1.17 19.55 -3.15
C LEU A 89 -1.45 20.09 -4.55
N GLN A 90 -1.76 19.22 -5.52
CA GLN A 90 -2.18 19.63 -6.86
C GLN A 90 -3.48 20.45 -6.81
N SER A 91 -4.43 20.06 -5.96
CA SER A 91 -5.68 20.82 -5.77
C SER A 91 -5.43 22.21 -5.18
N ILE A 92 -4.56 22.32 -4.18
CA ILE A 92 -4.17 23.62 -3.59
C ILE A 92 -3.50 24.50 -4.64
N ARG A 93 -2.59 23.93 -5.45
CA ARG A 93 -1.94 24.66 -6.54
C ARG A 93 -2.96 25.24 -7.52
N SER A 94 -3.91 24.42 -8.00
CA SER A 94 -4.95 24.87 -8.94
C SER A 94 -5.74 26.05 -8.36
N GLN A 95 -6.15 25.94 -7.08
CA GLN A 95 -6.91 27.01 -6.42
C GLN A 95 -6.09 28.29 -6.25
N ALA A 96 -4.78 28.19 -5.98
CA ALA A 96 -3.91 29.35 -5.87
C ALA A 96 -3.71 30.06 -7.23
N GLU A 97 -3.51 29.29 -8.31
CA GLU A 97 -3.41 29.80 -9.68
C GLU A 97 -4.73 30.48 -10.12
N GLU A 98 -5.88 29.87 -9.84
CA GLU A 98 -7.22 30.43 -10.15
C GLU A 98 -7.52 31.71 -9.35
N ALA A 99 -7.04 31.80 -8.12
CA ALA A 99 -7.21 32.98 -7.27
C ALA A 99 -6.26 34.14 -7.62
N GLY A 100 -5.36 33.96 -8.59
CA GLY A 100 -4.33 34.94 -8.93
C GLY A 100 -3.29 35.13 -7.83
N SER A 101 -3.16 34.15 -6.93
CA SER A 101 -2.12 34.14 -5.90
C SER A 101 -0.81 33.66 -6.53
N ASP A 102 0.23 34.49 -6.47
CA ASP A 102 1.59 34.08 -6.82
C ASP A 102 2.09 33.09 -5.76
N MET A 103 1.79 31.81 -5.95
CA MET A 103 2.54 30.75 -5.28
C MET A 103 3.87 30.65 -6.00
N ASP A 104 4.91 31.23 -5.41
CA ASP A 104 6.20 31.35 -6.07
C ASP A 104 6.73 29.97 -6.48
N ARG A 105 7.30 29.90 -7.69
CA ARG A 105 7.91 28.66 -8.22
C ARG A 105 8.95 28.06 -7.26
N ALA A 106 9.55 28.89 -6.40
CA ALA A 106 10.50 28.47 -5.38
C ALA A 106 9.87 27.57 -4.29
N ASP A 107 8.65 27.89 -3.86
CA ASP A 107 7.91 27.10 -2.86
C ASP A 107 7.48 25.77 -3.44
N LEU A 108 7.04 25.77 -4.70
CA LEU A 108 6.68 24.56 -5.44
C LEU A 108 7.88 23.63 -5.60
N ALA A 109 9.03 24.16 -6.00
CA ALA A 109 10.27 23.39 -6.16
C ALA A 109 10.80 22.85 -4.81
N ALA A 110 10.55 23.54 -3.70
CA ALA A 110 10.89 23.06 -2.36
C ALA A 110 10.01 21.87 -1.96
N VAL A 111 8.69 21.96 -2.20
CA VAL A 111 7.73 20.87 -1.96
C VAL A 111 8.04 19.66 -2.82
N GLU A 112 8.29 19.84 -4.12
CA GLU A 112 8.71 18.78 -5.05
C GLU A 112 9.97 18.06 -4.56
N ARG A 113 11.00 18.81 -4.15
CA ARG A 113 12.25 18.22 -3.62
C ARG A 113 12.02 17.37 -2.37
N VAL A 114 11.16 17.82 -1.46
CA VAL A 114 10.84 17.05 -0.24
C VAL A 114 10.11 15.76 -0.60
N LEU A 115 9.12 15.84 -1.49
CA LEU A 115 8.31 14.71 -1.92
C LEU A 115 9.10 13.68 -2.76
N SER A 116 10.00 14.12 -3.63
CA SER A 116 10.91 13.22 -4.35
C SER A 116 11.88 12.51 -3.41
N ARG A 117 12.39 13.17 -2.36
CA ARG A 117 13.28 12.52 -1.37
C ARG A 117 12.60 11.41 -0.58
N ILE A 118 11.31 11.54 -0.31
CA ILE A 118 10.54 10.50 0.39
C ILE A 118 9.95 9.45 -0.58
N GLY A 119 10.31 9.51 -1.86
CA GLY A 119 9.89 8.54 -2.89
C GLY A 119 8.41 8.62 -3.26
N VAL A 120 7.79 9.79 -3.08
CA VAL A 120 6.35 10.01 -3.29
C VAL A 120 6.04 10.56 -4.67
N LEU A 121 7.00 11.23 -5.32
CA LEU A 121 6.84 11.79 -6.65
C LEU A 121 7.78 11.12 -7.66
N ASP A 122 7.17 10.50 -8.67
CA ASP A 122 7.84 10.07 -9.90
C ASP A 122 7.90 11.19 -10.96
N ARG A 123 7.29 12.36 -10.69
CA ARG A 123 7.23 13.50 -11.62
C ARG A 123 7.14 14.86 -10.91
N PRO A 124 7.67 15.96 -11.49
CA PRO A 124 7.44 17.31 -10.98
C PRO A 124 5.94 17.69 -10.98
N LEU A 125 5.51 18.35 -9.91
CA LEU A 125 4.18 18.93 -9.73
C LEU A 125 3.92 20.12 -10.65
N GLY A 126 4.97 20.81 -11.11
CA GLY A 126 4.93 22.07 -11.85
C GLY A 126 4.48 22.01 -13.31
N ASN A 127 4.23 20.83 -13.89
CA ASN A 127 3.89 20.71 -15.31
C ASN A 127 2.57 19.93 -15.56
N PRO A 128 1.42 20.62 -15.62
CA PRO A 128 0.11 19.97 -15.80
C PRO A 128 -0.09 19.42 -17.23
N ASP A 129 0.63 19.95 -18.23
CA ASP A 129 0.53 19.55 -19.65
C ASP A 129 1.43 18.40 -20.05
N ALA A 130 2.12 17.81 -19.08
CA ALA A 130 2.92 16.64 -19.31
C ALA A 130 1.97 15.42 -19.33
N ALA A 131 1.00 15.42 -20.25
CA ALA A 131 0.05 14.34 -20.43
C ALA A 131 0.80 13.03 -20.72
N PHE A 132 0.22 11.93 -20.24
CA PHE A 132 0.54 10.55 -20.60
C PHE A 132 0.95 10.47 -22.08
N THR A 133 2.23 10.28 -22.35
CA THR A 133 2.63 9.53 -23.54
C THR A 133 2.84 8.13 -23.04
N ASP A 134 1.78 7.34 -23.11
CA ASP A 134 1.90 5.90 -23.36
C ASP A 134 2.74 5.74 -24.63
N ALA A 135 4.05 5.75 -24.46
CA ALA A 135 5.00 5.28 -25.46
C ALA A 135 5.59 3.95 -24.97
N ASP A 136 4.68 3.07 -24.53
CA ASP A 136 4.82 1.62 -24.72
C ASP A 136 4.24 1.24 -26.10
N GLU A 137 4.37 2.15 -27.08
CA GLU A 137 4.13 1.86 -28.49
C GLU A 137 5.36 1.16 -29.06
N ARG A 138 5.27 -0.17 -29.10
CA ARG A 138 5.73 -1.00 -30.22
C ARG A 138 7.21 -0.84 -30.61
N ALA A 139 8.10 -1.40 -29.80
CA ALA A 139 9.41 -1.86 -30.27
C ALA A 139 9.39 -3.39 -30.51
N ASP A 140 8.44 -3.90 -31.29
CA ASP A 140 8.53 -5.25 -31.88
C ASP A 140 7.74 -5.35 -33.18
N GLN A 141 8.00 -4.44 -34.13
CA GLN A 141 7.65 -4.68 -35.52
C GLN A 141 8.86 -4.36 -36.42
N SER A 142 9.30 -5.40 -37.13
CA SER A 142 9.94 -5.32 -38.45
C SER A 142 11.37 -4.77 -38.50
N THR A 143 12.34 -5.69 -38.52
CA THR A 143 13.52 -5.53 -39.38
C THR A 143 13.74 -6.84 -40.13
N ASP A 144 13.00 -6.99 -41.22
CA ASP A 144 13.33 -7.86 -42.34
C ASP A 144 13.74 -6.96 -43.52
N TRP A 145 14.60 -7.53 -44.38
CA TRP A 145 15.19 -7.04 -45.63
C TRP A 145 16.59 -6.41 -45.57
N GLY A 146 17.59 -7.29 -45.73
CA GLY A 146 18.48 -7.16 -46.90
C GLY A 146 19.97 -7.27 -46.65
N HIS A 147 20.52 -8.49 -46.75
CA HIS A 147 21.56 -8.84 -47.73
C HIS A 147 21.78 -10.35 -47.84
#